data_AF-A0A345HJ92-F1
#
_entry.id   AF-A0A345HJ92-F1
#
_cell.length_a   1.000
_cell.length_b   1.000
_cell.length_c   1.000
_cell.angle_alpha   90.00
_cell.angle_beta   90.00
_cell.angle_gamma   90.00
#
_symmetry.space_group_name_H-M   'P 1'
#
loop_
_entity.id
_entity.type
_entity.pdbx_description
1 polymer ?
#
loop_
_entity_poly.entity_id
_entity_poly.type
_entity_poly.pdbx_seq_one_letter_code
_entity_poly.pdbx_strand_id
1 'polypeptide(L)' 'MMSATAADDASKDVLYTAELVNDRGTYTLIVRDLVNGTLQSVTVPGKTVGKIPTYLSMIGLR' A
#
# COMPACT_ATOMS: atom_id res chain seq x y z
N MET A 1 -30.34 14.06 -8.15
CA MET A 1 -29.05 14.72 -8.49
C MET A 1 -27.96 13.67 -8.31
N MET A 2 -27.50 13.07 -9.40
CA MET A 2 -26.14 13.22 -9.98
C MET A 2 -25.05 12.66 -9.04
N SER A 3 -24.28 11.61 -9.35
CA SER A 3 -23.88 11.08 -10.65
C SER A 3 -23.47 9.60 -10.54
N ALA A 4 -23.80 8.84 -11.58
CA ALA A 4 -23.04 7.66 -11.96
C ALA A 4 -21.75 8.12 -12.66
N THR A 5 -20.64 7.44 -12.39
CA THR A 5 -19.61 7.22 -13.41
C THR A 5 -19.27 5.74 -13.41
N ALA A 6 -19.64 5.08 -14.50
CA ALA A 6 -19.22 3.74 -14.81
C ALA A 6 -17.77 3.79 -15.31
N ALA A 7 -16.97 2.80 -14.90
CA ALA A 7 -15.87 2.30 -15.70
C ALA A 7 -15.76 0.80 -15.41
N ASP A 8 -16.31 0.03 -16.33
CA ASP A 8 -16.02 -1.37 -16.58
C ASP A 8 -14.49 -1.55 -16.67
N ASP A 9 -13.88 -2.21 -15.68
CA ASP A 9 -12.47 -2.64 -15.72
C ASP A 9 -12.51 -4.16 -15.60
N ALA A 10 -12.33 -4.84 -16.73
CA ALA A 10 -12.34 -6.29 -16.81
C ALA A 10 -11.46 -6.91 -15.72
N SER A 11 -12.12 -7.57 -14.75
CA SER A 11 -11.56 -8.48 -13.72
C SER A 11 -10.15 -8.16 -13.25
N LYS A 12 -9.96 -7.03 -12.54
CA LYS A 12 -8.74 -6.81 -11.75
C LYS A 12 -9.00 -7.19 -10.30
N ASP A 13 -8.38 -8.28 -9.88
CA ASP A 13 -8.41 -8.72 -8.48
C ASP A 13 -7.24 -8.09 -7.72
N VAL A 14 -7.56 -7.38 -6.65
CA VAL A 14 -6.54 -6.90 -5.70
C VAL A 14 -6.17 -8.07 -4.80
N LEU A 15 -4.93 -8.56 -4.92
CA LEU A 15 -4.47 -9.71 -4.14
C LEU A 15 -3.85 -9.30 -2.80
N TYR A 16 -3.20 -8.14 -2.75
CA TYR A 16 -2.51 -7.63 -1.57
C TYR A 16 -2.75 -6.14 -1.40
N THR A 17 -2.83 -5.69 -0.16
CA THR A 17 -2.75 -4.28 0.22
C THR A 17 -1.61 -4.09 1.21
N ALA A 18 -0.91 -2.96 1.09
CA ALA A 18 0.21 -2.62 1.96
C ALA A 18 0.06 -1.17 2.43
N GLU A 19 0.03 -0.98 3.74
CA GLU A 19 -0.17 0.32 4.39
C GLU A 19 1.02 0.60 5.30
N LEU A 20 1.68 1.74 5.11
CA LEU A 20 2.74 2.20 6.00
C LEU A 20 2.17 3.24 6.97
N VAL A 21 2.07 2.86 8.24
CA VAL A 21 1.53 3.69 9.32
C VAL A 21 2.68 4.30 10.11
N ASN A 22 2.56 5.58 10.46
CA ASN A 22 3.46 6.25 11.41
C ASN A 22 2.69 6.54 12.70
N ASP A 23 3.15 5.95 13.80
CA ASP A 23 2.71 6.32 15.15
C ASP A 23 3.91 6.80 15.96
N ARG A 24 3.94 8.12 16.24
CA ARG A 24 4.96 8.79 17.06
C ARG A 24 6.41 8.47 16.65
N GLY A 25 6.68 8.32 15.35
CA GLY A 25 8.00 8.03 14.80
C GLY A 25 8.35 6.54 14.71
N THR A 26 7.45 5.66 15.16
CA THR A 26 7.52 4.22 14.87
C THR A 26 6.73 3.96 13.61
N TYR A 27 7.40 3.41 12.60
CA TYR A 27 6.75 3.05 11.35
C TYR A 27 6.38 1.56 11.37
N THR A 28 5.16 1.23 10.98
CA THR A 28 4.67 -0.14 10.86
C THR A 28 4.14 -0.35 9.46
N LEU A 29 4.67 -1.35 8.76
CA LEU A 29 4.12 -1.82 7.51
C LEU A 29 3.10 -2.91 7.80
N ILE A 30 1.86 -2.68 7.40
CA ILE A 30 0.74 -3.61 7.50
C ILE A 30 0.50 -4.15 6.11
N VAL A 31 0.62 -5.47 5.95
CA VAL A 31 0.33 -6.18 4.69
C VAL A 31 -0.88 -7.07 4.90
N ARG A 32 -1.91 -6.87 4.08
CA ARG A 32 -3.09 -7.72 4.07
C ARG A 32 -3.12 -8.52 2.78
N ASP A 33 -3.08 -9.84 2.93
CA ASP A 33 -3.36 -10.82 1.88
C ASP A 33 -4.88 -10.96 1.76
N LEU A 34 -5.45 -10.49 0.65
CA LEU A 34 -6.90 -10.53 0.40
C LEU A 34 -7.35 -11.89 -0.15
N VAL A 35 -6.41 -12.73 -0.59
CA VAL A 35 -6.69 -14.09 -1.09
C VAL A 35 -6.82 -15.06 0.08
N ASN A 36 -5.90 -14.96 1.05
CA ASN A 36 -5.81 -15.88 2.19
C ASN A 36 -6.32 -15.28 3.51
N GLY A 37 -6.71 -14.01 3.52
CA GLY A 37 -7.18 -13.31 4.73
C GLY A 37 -6.10 -13.08 5.80
N THR A 38 -4.81 -13.16 5.43
CA THR A 38 -3.71 -13.00 6.39
C THR A 38 -3.37 -11.53 6.58
N LEU A 39 -3.21 -11.11 7.84
CA LEU A 39 -2.71 -9.80 8.20
C LEU A 39 -1.33 -9.95 8.83
N GLN A 40 -0.33 -9.29 8.25
CA GLN A 40 1.02 -9.23 8.82
C GLN A 40 1.38 -7.77 9.10
N SER A 41 2.06 -7.55 10.23
CA SER A 41 2.55 -6.23 10.61
C SER A 41 4.02 -6.33 11.01
N VAL A 42 4.85 -5.43 10.49
CA VAL A 42 6.27 -5.37 10.82
C VAL A 42 6.70 -3.94 11.10
N THR A 43 7.49 -3.75 12.16
CA THR A 43 8.12 -2.45 12.43
C THR A 43 9.23 -2.20 11.41
N VAL A 44 9.18 -1.04 10.76
CA VAL A 44 10.13 -0.64 9.72
C VAL A 44 11.01 0.49 10.26
N PRO A 45 12.35 0.41 10.11
CA PRO A 45 13.23 1.52 10.47
C PRO A 45 12.92 2.77 9.62
N GLY A 46 12.86 3.95 10.26
CA GLY A 46 12.59 5.21 9.56
C GLY A 46 13.59 5.54 8.44
N LYS A 47 14.86 5.11 8.56
CA LYS A 47 15.86 5.22 7.49
C LYS A 47 15.48 4.43 6.24
N THR A 48 14.77 3.31 6.40
CA THR A 48 14.26 2.50 5.29
C THR A 48 13.04 3.18 4.66
N VAL A 49 12.13 3.72 5.48
CA VAL A 49 10.98 4.50 5.01
C VAL A 49 11.41 5.70 4.17
N GLY A 50 12.44 6.43 4.60
CA GLY A 50 12.98 7.56 3.84
C GLY A 50 13.54 7.21 2.45
N LYS A 51 13.80 5.93 2.15
CA LYS A 51 14.24 5.46 0.83
C LYS A 51 13.08 5.12 -0.11
N ILE A 52 11.85 5.01 0.39
CA ILE A 52 10.68 4.65 -0.43
C ILE A 52 10.51 5.59 -1.63
N PRO A 53 10.56 6.93 -1.50
CA PRO A 53 10.43 7.83 -2.65
C PRO A 53 11.49 7.56 -3.74
N THR A 54 12.72 7.24 -3.32
CA THR A 54 13.80 6.87 -4.24
C THR A 54 13.49 5.59 -5.00
N TYR A 55 13.01 4.55 -4.32
CA TYR A 55 12.64 3.28 -4.97
C TYR A 55 11.44 3.44 -5.91
N LEU A 56 10.42 4.19 -5.50
CA LEU A 56 9.26 4.50 -6.35
C LEU A 56 9.71 5.23 -7.63
N SER A 57 10.61 6.20 -7.50
CA SER A 57 11.16 6.95 -8.64
C SER A 57 11.88 6.04 -9.64
N MET A 58 12.57 4.99 -9.17
CA MET A 58 13.27 4.01 -10.04
C MET A 58 12.31 3.20 -10.89
N ILE A 59 11.07 2.99 -10.44
CA ILE A 59 10.03 2.25 -11.16
C ILE A 59 9.01 3.19 -11.83
N GLY A 60 9.34 4.48 -11.95
CA GLY A 60 8.51 5.46 -12.65
C GLY A 60 7.27 5.91 -11.88
N LEU A 61 7.15 5.55 -10.60
CA LEU A 61 6.10 6.03 -9.70
C LEU A 61 6.65 7.26 -8.96
N ARG A 62 6.01 8.42 -9.10
CA ARG A 62 6.41 9.67 -8.45
C ARG A 62 5.37 10.12 -7.45
#